data_AF-A0AA43LAY0-F1
#
_entry.id   AF-A0AA43LAY0-F1
#
_cell.length_a   1.000
_cell.length_b   1.000
_cell.length_c   1.000
_cell.angle_alpha   90.00
_cell.angle_beta   90.00
_cell.angle_gamma   90.00
#
_symmetry.space_group_name_H-M   'P 1'
#
loop_
_entity.id
_entity.type
_entity.pdbx_description
1 polymer ?
#
loop_
_entity_poly.entity_id
_entity_poly.type
_entity_poly.pdbx_seq_one_letter_code
_entity_poly.pdbx_strand_id
1 'polypeptide(L)'
;MFLLQIIDGGIARCTVHGLELIPFTSTVEIIITNYLKEHGSLDEESSEYTTEDGSATLYHLAVDGEVLVFSEEIWAYAFDGSESFSESLQKLRNDWS
;
A
#
# COMPACT_ATOMS: atom_id res chain seq x y z
N MET A 1 -3.15 -0.84 -15.11
CA MET A 1 -2.09 -0.12 -14.38
C MET A 1 -2.45 -0.15 -12.91
N PHE A 2 -1.48 -0.14 -12.02
CA PHE A 2 -1.69 -0.14 -10.58
C PHE A 2 -1.13 1.14 -9.97
N LEU A 3 -1.77 1.63 -8.92
CA LEU A 3 -1.37 2.83 -8.21
C LEU A 3 -1.35 2.53 -6.71
N LEU A 4 -0.20 2.72 -6.07
CA LEU A 4 -0.08 2.78 -4.63
C LEU A 4 -0.24 4.24 -4.19
N GLN A 5 -1.08 4.47 -3.19
CA GLN A 5 -1.15 5.73 -2.47
C GLN A 5 -0.92 5.49 -0.99
N ILE A 6 -0.01 6.27 -0.38
CA ILE A 6 0.15 6.33 1.08
C ILE A 6 -0.42 7.65 1.56
N ILE A 7 -1.33 7.60 2.52
CA ILE A 7 -1.96 8.76 3.16
C ILE A 7 -1.63 8.72 4.64
N ASP A 8 -1.24 9.86 5.21
CA ASP A 8 -0.94 9.97 6.64
C ASP A 8 -1.23 11.38 7.15
N GLY A 9 -2.02 11.47 8.22
CA GLY A 9 -2.58 12.72 8.73
C GLY A 9 -3.52 13.39 7.72
N GLY A 10 -4.22 12.59 6.90
CA GLY A 10 -5.11 13.07 5.84
C GLY A 10 -4.41 13.66 4.61
N ILE A 11 -3.09 13.52 4.49
CA ILE A 11 -2.29 14.05 3.38
C ILE A 11 -1.64 12.91 2.60
N ALA A 12 -1.69 12.97 1.27
CA ALA A 12 -0.96 12.03 0.41
C ALA A 12 0.56 12.23 0.57
N ARG A 13 1.24 11.19 1.06
CA ARG A 13 2.69 11.18 1.33
C ARG A 13 3.49 10.54 0.20
N CYS A 14 2.92 9.52 -0.43
CA CYS A 14 3.57 8.80 -1.51
C CYS A 14 2.53 8.40 -2.56
N THR A 15 2.92 8.46 -3.84
CA THR A 15 2.09 7.97 -4.94
C THR A 15 3.02 7.37 -5.99
N VAL A 16 2.88 6.07 -6.25
CA VAL A 16 3.74 5.32 -7.17
C VAL A 16 2.87 4.40 -8.03
N HIS A 17 3.25 4.20 -9.29
CA HIS A 17 2.51 3.36 -10.22
C HIS A 17 3.31 2.15 -10.70
N GLY A 18 2.60 1.07 -11.02
CA GLY A 18 3.15 -0.16 -11.60
C GLY A 18 2.32 -0.66 -12.77
N LEU A 19 2.92 -1.43 -13.69
CA LEU A 19 2.19 -1.98 -14.85
C LEU A 19 1.55 -3.33 -14.54
N GLU A 20 2.26 -4.19 -13.81
CA GLU A 20 1.85 -5.54 -13.47
C GLU A 20 1.76 -5.68 -11.95
N LEU A 21 0.68 -6.28 -11.43
CA LEU A 21 0.42 -6.32 -9.99
C LEU A 21 1.50 -7.10 -9.24
N ILE A 22 1.76 -8.35 -9.64
CA ILE A 22 2.64 -9.24 -8.88
C ILE A 22 4.05 -8.65 -8.74
N PRO A 23 4.74 -8.22 -9.82
CA PRO A 23 6.03 -7.54 -9.68
C PRO A 23 5.93 -6.22 -8.88
N PHE A 24 4.83 -5.48 -9.03
CA PHE A 24 4.65 -4.21 -8.33
C PHE A 24 4.46 -4.38 -6.82
N THR A 25 3.86 -5.48 -6.36
CA THR A 25 3.72 -5.73 -4.91
C THR A 25 5.07 -5.81 -4.19
N SER A 26 6.16 -6.25 -4.84
CA SER A 26 7.50 -6.20 -4.25
C SER A 26 8.01 -4.76 -4.07
N THR A 27 7.67 -3.87 -4.99
CA THR A 27 7.95 -2.43 -4.85
C THR A 27 7.10 -1.79 -3.75
N VAL A 28 5.81 -2.16 -3.68
CA VAL A 28 4.90 -1.72 -2.60
C VAL A 28 5.46 -2.10 -1.23
N GLU A 29 5.93 -3.35 -1.09
CA GLU A 29 6.54 -3.86 0.14
C GLU A 29 7.72 -2.99 0.61
N ILE A 30 8.63 -2.67 -0.31
CA ILE A 30 9.80 -1.82 -0.02
C ILE A 30 9.37 -0.40 0.37
N ILE A 31 8.44 0.20 -0.38
CA ILE A 31 8.00 1.58 -0.14
C ILE A 31 7.34 1.71 1.22
N ILE A 32 6.37 0.84 1.53
CA ILE A 32 5.63 0.90 2.81
C ILE A 32 6.58 0.61 3.97
N THR A 33 7.45 -0.40 3.84
CA THR A 33 8.44 -0.72 4.89
C THR A 33 9.35 0.46 5.20
N ASN A 34 9.85 1.14 4.16
CA ASN A 34 10.71 2.31 4.37
C ASN A 34 9.93 3.49 4.95
N TYR A 35 8.72 3.74 4.46
CA TYR A 35 7.85 4.78 4.99
C TYR A 35 7.60 4.60 6.49
N LEU A 36 7.20 3.40 6.91
CA LEU A 36 6.93 3.10 8.31
C LEU A 36 8.19 3.19 9.18
N LYS A 37 9.37 2.83 8.68
CA LYS A 37 10.63 3.01 9.40
C LYS A 37 11.03 4.47 9.58
N GLU A 38 10.71 5.33 8.62
CA GLU A 38 11.07 6.75 8.63
C GLU A 38 10.08 7.61 9.42
N HIS A 39 8.79 7.25 9.40
CA HIS A 39 7.70 8.08 9.92
C HIS A 39 6.88 7.42 11.03
N GLY A 40 6.96 6.09 11.15
CA GLY A 40 6.24 5.34 12.16
C GLY A 40 6.95 5.27 13.50
N SER A 41 6.20 4.80 14.49
CA SER A 41 6.71 4.42 15.81
C SER A 41 6.83 2.91 15.88
N LEU A 42 7.91 2.40 16.47
CA LEU A 42 8.06 0.96 16.71
C LEU A 42 7.15 0.56 17.87
N ASP A 43 6.22 -0.34 17.60
CA ASP A 43 5.47 -1.03 18.64
C ASP A 43 6.37 -2.14 19.23
N GLU A 44 6.69 -2.03 20.51
CA GLU A 44 7.65 -2.93 21.18
C GLU A 44 7.10 -4.36 21.37
N GLU A 45 5.78 -4.55 21.36
CA GLU A 45 5.16 -5.87 21.55
C GLU A 45 5.11 -6.67 20.24
N SER A 46 4.76 -6.01 19.14
CA SER A 46 4.66 -6.60 17.80
C SER A 46 5.97 -6.53 17.01
N SER A 47 6.92 -5.67 17.41
CA SER A 47 8.13 -5.34 16.64
C SER A 47 7.83 -4.77 15.23
N GLU A 48 6.63 -4.24 15.03
CA GLU A 48 6.20 -3.60 13.78
C GLU A 48 6.19 -2.07 13.94
N TYR A 49 6.36 -1.35 12.83
CA TYR A 49 6.26 0.11 12.81
C TYR A 49 4.83 0.51 12.43
N THR A 50 4.25 1.42 13.21
CA THR A 50 2.87 1.90 13.04
C THR A 50 2.80 3.42 12.99
N THR A 51 1.70 3.96 12.50
CA THR A 51 1.39 5.40 12.54
C THR A 51 -0.05 5.57 13.01
N GLU A 52 -0.35 6.66 13.73
CA GLU A 52 -1.70 6.88 14.28
C GLU A 52 -2.78 6.98 13.19
N ASP A 53 -2.51 7.67 12.09
CA ASP A 53 -3.50 8.01 11.05
C ASP A 53 -3.07 7.61 9.63
N GLY A 54 -2.08 6.73 9.51
CA GLY A 54 -1.51 6.34 8.23
C GLY A 54 -2.17 5.11 7.61
N SER A 55 -2.22 5.08 6.28
CA SER A 55 -2.68 3.94 5.52
C SER A 55 -2.04 3.88 4.14
N ALA A 56 -2.09 2.69 3.54
CA ALA A 56 -1.79 2.46 2.14
C ALA A 56 -3.01 1.90 1.43
N THR A 57 -3.22 2.35 0.19
CA THR A 57 -4.28 1.86 -0.68
C THR A 57 -3.70 1.58 -2.06
N LEU A 58 -4.01 0.40 -2.60
CA LEU A 58 -3.64 0.00 -3.95
C LEU A 58 -4.87 0.01 -4.83
N TYR A 59 -4.76 0.70 -5.96
CA TYR A 59 -5.82 0.80 -6.96
C TYR A 59 -5.44 0.09 -8.24
N HIS A 60 -6.41 -0.59 -8.85
CA HIS A 60 -6.34 -1.01 -10.25
C HIS A 60 -7.01 0.05 -11.13
N LEU A 61 -6.24 0.58 -12.08
CA LEU A 61 -6.62 1.64 -12.99
C LEU A 61 -6.64 1.13 -14.43
N ALA A 62 -7.72 1.42 -15.15
CA ALA A 62 -7.78 1.29 -16.59
C ALA A 62 -7.84 2.69 -17.24
N VAL A 63 -7.01 2.89 -18.25
CA VAL A 63 -6.88 4.16 -18.99
C VAL A 63 -7.15 3.90 -20.46
N ASP A 64 -7.88 4.82 -21.11
CA ASP A 64 -8.07 4.86 -22.56
C ASP A 64 -7.44 6.16 -23.08
N GLY A 65 -6.28 6.04 -23.72
CA GLY A 65 -5.41 7.18 -24.02
C GLY A 65 -4.96 7.87 -22.72
N GLU A 66 -5.35 9.13 -22.55
CA GLU A 66 -5.06 9.94 -21.35
C GLU A 66 -6.23 9.97 -20.35
N VAL A 67 -7.34 9.30 -20.65
CA VAL A 67 -8.56 9.35 -19.82
C VAL A 67 -8.59 8.14 -18.89
N LEU A 68 -8.73 8.39 -17.59
CA LEU A 68 -9.07 7.35 -16.62
C LEU A 68 -10.51 6.89 -16.84
N VAL A 69 -10.70 5.63 -17.19
CA VAL A 69 -12.03 5.05 -17.46
C VAL A 69 -12.52 4.13 -16.35
N PHE A 70 -11.60 3.63 -15.51
CA PHE A 70 -11.92 2.76 -14.39
C PHE A 70 -10.88 2.90 -13.28
N SER A 71 -11.35 2.90 -12.04
CA SER A 71 -10.53 2.83 -10.84
C SER A 71 -11.23 1.98 -9.80
N GLU A 72 -10.54 1.00 -9.26
CA GLU A 72 -11.03 0.11 -8.22
C GLU A 72 -9.96 -0.01 -7.12
N GLU A 73 -10.37 0.15 -5.87
CA GLU A 73 -9.55 -0.23 -4.72
C GLU A 73 -9.48 -1.75 -4.65
N ILE A 74 -8.27 -2.29 -4.73
CA ILE A 74 -8.04 -3.74 -4.72
C ILE A 74 -7.36 -4.21 -3.43
N TRP A 75 -6.80 -3.29 -2.66
CA TRP A 75 -6.17 -3.55 -1.38
C TRP A 75 -6.07 -2.27 -0.57
N ALA A 76 -6.32 -2.37 0.74
CA ALA A 76 -6.15 -1.31 1.70
C ALA A 76 -5.51 -1.88 2.96
N TYR A 77 -4.64 -1.09 3.58
CA TYR A 77 -3.89 -1.49 4.77
C TYR A 77 -3.74 -0.31 5.70
N ALA A 78 -4.28 -0.45 6.92
CA ALA A 78 -4.10 0.52 7.98
C ALA A 78 -2.74 0.31 8.64
N PHE A 79 -2.04 1.38 8.94
CA PHE A 79 -0.76 1.32 9.65
C PHE A 79 -0.94 1.29 11.17
N ASP A 80 -2.08 0.75 11.65
CA ASP A 80 -2.46 0.72 13.07
C ASP A 80 -1.96 -0.52 13.82
N GLY A 81 -1.31 -1.46 13.11
CA GLY A 81 -0.80 -2.71 13.67
C GLY A 81 -1.88 -3.77 13.94
N SER A 82 -3.10 -3.58 13.44
CA SER A 82 -4.20 -4.55 13.64
C SER A 82 -4.04 -5.85 12.84
N GLU A 83 -3.28 -5.82 11.76
CA GLU A 83 -2.92 -6.98 10.95
C GLU A 83 -1.46 -6.91 10.51
N SER A 84 -0.82 -8.06 10.29
CA SER A 84 0.56 -8.08 9.80
C SER A 84 0.63 -7.68 8.32
N PHE A 85 1.50 -6.70 8.03
CA PHE A 85 1.71 -6.18 6.68
C PHE A 85 2.06 -7.28 5.67
N SER A 86 3.00 -8.15 6.02
CA SER A 86 3.49 -9.21 5.14
C SER A 86 2.37 -10.19 4.77
N GLU A 87 1.51 -10.53 5.73
CA GLU A 87 0.38 -11.43 5.51
C GLU A 87 -0.71 -10.78 4.65
N SER A 88 -1.04 -9.50 4.92
CA SER A 88 -2.03 -8.74 4.15
C SER A 88 -1.61 -8.64 2.67
N LEU A 89 -0.35 -8.30 2.42
CA LEU A 89 0.19 -8.20 1.06
C LEU A 89 0.27 -9.57 0.36
N GLN A 90 0.57 -10.65 1.10
CA GLN A 90 0.57 -12.00 0.54
C GLN A 90 -0.83 -12.47 0.14
N LYS A 91 -1.87 -12.13 0.90
CA LYS A 91 -3.27 -12.42 0.53
C LYS A 91 -3.61 -11.78 -0.82
N LEU A 92 -3.29 -10.51 -1.00
CA LEU A 92 -3.46 -9.81 -2.28
C LEU A 92 -2.76 -10.55 -3.44
N ARG A 93 -1.52 -10.99 -3.24
CA ARG A 93 -0.77 -11.74 -4.27
C ARG A 93 -1.47 -13.05 -4.65
N ASN A 94 -2.03 -13.76 -3.67
CA ASN A 94 -2.72 -15.03 -3.89
C ASN A 94 -4.08 -14.84 -4.58
N ASP A 95 -4.81 -13.77 -4.26
CA ASP A 95 -6.11 -13.50 -4.87
C ASP A 95 -6.00 -13.16 -6.37
N TRP A 96 -4.81 -12.80 -6.83
CA TRP A 96 -4.51 -12.38 -8.21
C TRP A 96 -3.57 -13.33 -8.97
N SER A 97 -3.21 -14.47 -8.37
CA SER A 97 -2.42 -15.54 -9.01
C SER A 97 -3.31 -16.58 -9.67
#